data_AF-A0A1E2V620-F1
#
_entry.id   AF-A0A1E2V620-F1
#
_cell.length_a   1.000
_cell.length_b   1.000
_cell.length_c   1.000
_cell.angle_alpha   90.00
_cell.angle_beta   90.00
_cell.angle_gamma   90.00
#
_symmetry.space_group_name_H-M   'P 1'
#
loop_
_entity.id
_entity.type
_entity.pdbx_description
1 polymer ?
#
loop_
_entity_poly.entity_id
_entity_poly.type
_entity_poly.pdbx_seq_one_letter_code
_entity_poly.pdbx_strand_id
1 'polypeptide(L)' 'MNETFWAALCLMLVFEGVLPFAAPHRWRAMMLQAAQLTDAQLRGVGLAAMLLGMGLLLWLHSTLAS' A
#
# COMPACT_ATOMS: atom_id res chain seq x y z
N MET A 1 -8.48 -6.94 22.47
CA MET A 1 -7.18 -6.68 21.80
C MET A 1 -6.97 -7.53 20.54
N ASN A 2 -7.56 -8.72 20.39
CA ASN A 2 -7.50 -9.49 19.12
C ASN A 2 -8.58 -9.08 18.10
N GLU A 3 -9.75 -8.63 18.53
CA GLU A 3 -10.86 -8.31 17.63
C GLU A 3 -10.54 -7.14 16.69
N THR A 4 -9.83 -6.12 17.18
CA THR A 4 -9.39 -4.98 16.37
C THR A 4 -8.38 -5.39 15.29
N PHE A 5 -7.49 -6.34 15.60
CA PHE A 5 -6.55 -6.89 14.63
C PHE A 5 -7.29 -7.62 13.51
N TRP A 6 -8.23 -8.49 13.87
CA TRP A 6 -9.06 -9.20 12.89
C TRP A 6 -9.92 -8.25 12.05
N ALA A 7 -10.51 -7.22 12.67
CA ALA A 7 -11.27 -6.19 11.95
C ALA A 7 -10.40 -5.40 10.97
N ALA A 8 -9.19 -4.99 11.38
CA ALA A 8 -8.24 -4.31 10.52
C ALA A 8 -7.80 -5.19 9.33
N LEU A 9 -7.55 -6.48 9.58
CA LEU A 9 -7.22 -7.45 8.54
C LEU A 9 -8.38 -7.63 7.56
N CYS A 10 -9.62 -7.76 8.05
CA CYS A 10 -10.80 -7.84 7.19
C CYS A 10 -10.96 -6.59 6.31
N LEU A 11 -10.77 -5.39 6.88
CA LEU A 11 -10.83 -4.14 6.11
C LEU A 11 -9.71 -4.06 5.08
N MET A 12 -8.48 -4.44 5.44
CA MET A 12 -7.36 -4.53 4.50
C MET A 12 -7.71 -5.43 3.31
N LEU A 13 -8.28 -6.62 3.56
CA LEU A 13 -8.69 -7.56 2.50
C LEU A 13 -9.81 -7.00 1.62
N VAL A 14 -10.78 -6.28 2.21
CA VAL A 14 -11.84 -5.61 1.45
C VAL A 14 -11.24 -4.54 0.53
N PHE A 15 -10.31 -3.72 1.03
CA PHE A 15 -9.66 -2.69 0.21
C PHE A 15 -8.76 -3.28 -0.88
N GLU A 16 -8.00 -4.34 -0.58
CA GLU A 16 -7.21 -5.10 -1.57
C GLU A 16 -8.11 -5.69 -2.68
N GLY A 17 -9.27 -6.24 -2.30
CA GLY A 17 -10.23 -6.85 -3.23
C GLY A 17 -11.09 -5.87 -4.02
N VAL A 18 -11.28 -4.64 -3.53
CA VAL A 18 -12.13 -3.64 -4.19
C VAL A 18 -11.61 -3.24 -5.57
N LEU A 19 -10.31 -3.02 -5.72
CA LEU A 19 -9.71 -2.64 -7.01
C LEU A 19 -9.84 -3.73 -8.10
N PRO A 20 -9.46 -5.00 -7.85
CA PRO A 20 -9.65 -6.07 -8.82
C PRO A 20 -11.14 -6.36 -9.09
N PHE A 21 -12.03 -6.17 -8.11
CA PHE A 21 -13.47 -6.38 -8.29
C PHE A 21 -14.14 -5.24 -9.08
N ALA A 22 -13.87 -3.99 -8.73
CA ALA A 22 -14.51 -2.82 -9.35
C ALA A 22 -13.93 -2.48 -10.73
N ALA A 23 -12.63 -2.68 -10.94
CA ALA A 23 -11.95 -2.32 -12.19
C ALA A 23 -10.89 -3.35 -12.60
N PRO A 24 -11.28 -4.61 -12.92
CA PRO A 24 -10.35 -5.70 -13.21
C PRO A 24 -9.38 -5.39 -14.36
N HIS A 25 -9.85 -4.68 -15.39
CA HIS A 25 -9.01 -4.35 -16.55
C HIS A 25 -7.91 -3.32 -16.21
N ARG A 26 -8.25 -2.32 -15.40
CA ARG A 26 -7.29 -1.30 -14.93
C ARG A 26 -6.28 -1.92 -13.98
N TRP A 27 -6.75 -2.74 -13.04
CA TRP A 27 -5.89 -3.48 -12.12
C TRP A 27 -4.87 -4.37 -12.88
N ARG A 28 -5.34 -5.15 -13.85
CA ARG A 28 -4.47 -5.99 -14.68
C ARG A 28 -3.46 -5.18 -15.49
N ALA A 29 -3.85 -4.03 -16.05
CA ALA A 29 -2.92 -3.15 -16.75
C ALA A 29 -1.83 -2.61 -15.82
N MET A 30 -2.18 -2.21 -14.59
CA MET A 30 -1.22 -1.77 -13.57
C MET A 30 -0.24 -2.88 -13.19
N MET A 31 -0.73 -4.10 -12.97
CA MET A 31 0.15 -5.25 -12.67
C MET A 31 1.08 -5.59 -13.83
N LEU A 32 0.59 -5.54 -15.08
CA LEU A 32 1.43 -5.77 -16.27
C LEU A 32 2.49 -4.69 -16.43
N GLN A 33 2.16 -3.42 -16.16
CA GLN A 33 3.14 -2.34 -16.15
C GLN A 33 4.19 -2.54 -15.06
N ALA A 34 3.78 -2.95 -13.85
CA ALA A 34 4.70 -3.26 -12.77
C ALA A 34 5.60 -4.47 -13.11
N ALA A 35 5.07 -5.48 -13.80
CA ALA A 35 5.84 -6.64 -14.25
C ALA A 35 6.82 -6.33 -15.40
N GLN A 36 6.65 -5.21 -16.10
CA GLN A 36 7.62 -4.73 -17.10
C GLN A 36 8.75 -3.90 -16.48
N LEU A 37 8.64 -3.50 -15.22
CA LEU A 37 9.72 -2.83 -14.52
C LEU A 37 10.84 -3.83 -14.22
N THR A 38 12.08 -3.36 -14.28
CA THR A 38 13.23 -4.15 -13.82
C THR A 38 13.23 -4.29 -12.30
N ASP A 39 13.83 -5.36 -11.79
CA ASP A 39 13.93 -5.60 -10.34
C ASP A 39 14.51 -4.40 -9.56
N ALA A 40 15.47 -3.69 -10.15
CA ALA A 40 16.06 -2.49 -9.57
C ALA A 40 15.05 -1.34 -9.46
N GLN A 41 14.21 -1.15 -10.49
CA GLN A 41 13.15 -0.13 -10.47
C GLN A 41 12.06 -0.49 -9.46
N LEU A 42 11.63 -1.75 -9.43
CA LEU A 42 10.62 -2.22 -8.48
C LEU A 42 11.10 -2.04 -7.03
N ARG A 43 12.37 -2.37 -6.76
CA ARG A 43 13.01 -2.12 -5.46
C ARG A 43 13.11 -0.63 -5.15
N GLY A 44 13.46 0.21 -6.13
CA GLY A 44 13.51 1.66 -5.95
C GLY A 44 12.16 2.27 -5.61
N VAL A 45 11.10 1.86 -6.31
CA VAL A 45 9.72 2.26 -6.02
C VAL A 45 9.31 1.79 -4.62
N GLY A 46 9.62 0.55 -4.26
CA GLY A 46 9.35 0.02 -2.93
C GLY A 46 10.08 0.79 -1.82
N LEU A 47 11.37 1.10 -2.01
CA LEU A 47 12.16 1.91 -1.07
C LEU A 47 11.60 3.33 -0.95
N ALA A 48 11.24 3.96 -2.06
CA ALA A 48 10.63 5.29 -2.04
C ALA A 48 9.30 5.27 -1.27
N ALA A 49 8.45 4.26 -1.49
CA ALA A 49 7.20 4.09 -0.75
C ALA A 49 7.42 3.87 0.75
N MET A 50 8.41 3.04 1.13
CA MET A 50 8.79 2.83 2.54
C MET A 50 9.27 4.12 3.19
N LEU A 51 10.15 4.88 2.53
CA LEU A 51 10.68 6.15 3.05
C LEU A 51 9.59 7.22 3.16
N LEU A 52 8.71 7.33 2.16
CA LEU A 52 7.56 8.24 2.22
C LEU A 52 6.62 7.87 3.36
N GLY A 53 6.27 6.59 3.51
CA GLY A 53 5.41 6.12 4.59
C GLY A 53 6.03 6.37 5.97
N MET A 54 7.32 6.08 6.13
CA MET A 54 8.05 6.36 7.36
C MET A 54 8.13 7.86 7.66
N GLY A 55 8.42 8.68 6.65
CA GLY A 55 8.46 10.13 6.79
C GLY A 55 7.10 10.70 7.19
N LEU A 56 6.00 10.20 6.58
CA LEU A 56 4.64 10.62 6.91
C LEU A 56 4.25 10.21 8.33
N LEU A 57 4.65 9.02 8.77
CA LEU A 57 4.43 8.53 10.13
C LEU A 57 5.17 9.40 11.15
N LEU A 58 6.44 9.68 10.91
CA LEU A 58 7.25 10.56 11.77
C LEU A 58 6.67 11.97 11.82
N TRP A 59 6.22 12.51 10.69
CA TRP A 59 5.59 13.82 10.62
C TRP A 59 4.29 13.86 11.43
N LEU A 60 3.37 12.92 11.19
CA LEU A 60 2.11 12.83 11.93
C LEU A 60 2.34 12.66 13.44
N HIS A 61 3.30 11.82 13.83
CA HIS A 61 3.67 11.64 15.22
C HIS A 61 4.20 12.94 15.84
N SER A 62 5.08 13.67 15.13
CA SER A 62 5.62 14.95 15.60
C SER A 62 4.56 16.04 15.79
N THR A 63 3.54 16.07 14.93
CA THR A 63 2.43 17.04 15.01
C THR A 63 1.41 16.73 16.10
N LEU A 64 1.29 15.47 16.53
CA LEU A 64 0.38 15.06 17.60
C LEU A 64 1.04 15.18 18.99
N ALA A 65 2.36 15.34 19.05
CA ALA A 65 3.15 15.48 20.26
C ALA A 65 3.45 16.95 20.65
N SER A 66 2.99 17.92 19.85
CA SER A 66 3.12 19.37 20.06
C SER A 66 1.81 20.01 20.51
#